data_AF-F0R857-F1
#
_entry.id   AF-F0R857-F1
#
_cell.length_a   1.000
_cell.length_b   1.000
_cell.length_c   1.000
_cell.angle_alpha   90.00
_cell.angle_beta   90.00
_cell.angle_gamma   90.00
#
_symmetry.space_group_name_H-M   'P 1'
#
loop_
_entity.id
_entity.type
_entity.pdbx_description
1 polymer ?
#
loop_
_entity_poly.entity_id
_entity_poly.type
_entity_poly.pdbx_seq_one_letter_code
_entity_poly.pdbx_strand_id
1 'polypeptide(L)'
;MENKKSTEAKGDTIMNKEDFAALWKSIRLKVTDTYDVPPEILWVNGSTIGTLGNFSASTGKAKSKKTFNISAIVAAALTNDEVLHYSACLPPDKRKILYVDTEQSRYHCHKVMERILRLAGLPTDQDRDDFVFIVLREQTPDMRKRIIEYMLENMPDVGLLIIDGIRDLMYDINSPSESTGLINLLMRWSSGYNLHIHTVLHLNKGDDNTRGHIGTELNNKAETVLQITKSTQDGNISEVKAMHIRDRDFEPFAFRINDSALPEVVDGYVFQQPKQEKSFPLTELTEQQHRTALENGFGKRTVQGYFNVIQALKQGYASIGYERGRNVLVALNTFLVNKCMIVKEGKGYRYNPDFHY
;
A
#
# COMPACT_ATOMS: atom_id res chain seq x y z
N MET A 1 47.07 -12.98 -17.57
CA MET A 1 46.04 -14.05 -17.52
C MET A 1 45.90 -14.45 -16.06
N GLU A 2 45.26 -13.60 -15.25
CA GLU A 2 43.83 -13.67 -14.88
C GLU A 2 43.48 -14.93 -14.08
N ASN A 3 43.74 -14.86 -12.77
CA ASN A 3 43.06 -15.71 -11.80
C ASN A 3 41.68 -15.10 -11.51
N LYS A 4 40.66 -15.59 -12.23
CA LYS A 4 39.26 -15.48 -11.82
C LYS A 4 39.05 -16.33 -10.57
N LYS A 5 38.95 -15.71 -9.40
CA LYS A 5 38.18 -16.27 -8.28
C LYS A 5 36.81 -15.62 -8.30
N SER A 6 35.87 -16.37 -8.84
CA SER A 6 34.43 -16.19 -8.73
C SER A 6 34.05 -15.94 -7.28
N THR A 7 33.42 -14.79 -7.03
CA THR A 7 32.75 -14.46 -5.77
C THR A 7 31.46 -15.27 -5.74
N GLU A 8 31.51 -16.42 -5.09
CA GLU A 8 30.33 -17.24 -4.80
C GLU A 8 29.41 -16.50 -3.84
N ALA A 9 28.11 -16.60 -4.12
CA ALA A 9 27.03 -16.12 -3.27
C ALA A 9 27.19 -16.72 -1.85
N LYS A 10 27.12 -15.86 -0.82
CA LYS A 10 27.03 -16.31 0.57
C LYS A 10 25.74 -17.13 0.73
N GLY A 11 25.91 -18.46 0.78
CA GLY A 11 24.84 -19.39 1.09
C GLY A 11 24.31 -19.21 2.51
N ASP A 12 23.05 -19.56 2.70
CA ASP A 12 22.41 -19.71 4.01
C ASP A 12 23.35 -20.50 4.93
N THR A 13 23.81 -19.84 5.99
CA THR A 13 24.65 -20.49 6.99
C THR A 13 23.76 -21.45 7.76
N ILE A 14 24.04 -22.75 7.66
CA ILE A 14 23.27 -23.78 8.38
C ILE A 14 23.41 -23.51 9.88
N MET A 15 22.33 -23.07 10.52
CA MET A 15 22.28 -22.77 11.96
C MET A 15 22.51 -24.07 12.76
N ASN A 16 23.43 -24.03 13.72
CA ASN A 16 23.72 -25.22 14.53
C ASN A 16 22.58 -25.47 15.55
N LYS A 17 22.57 -26.66 16.20
CA LYS A 17 21.50 -27.04 17.13
C LYS A 17 21.42 -26.13 18.37
N GLU A 18 22.54 -25.60 18.83
CA GLU A 18 22.60 -24.75 20.02
C GLU A 18 22.04 -23.36 19.74
N ASP A 19 22.42 -22.78 18.59
CA ASP A 19 21.88 -21.52 18.06
C ASP A 19 20.37 -21.64 17.81
N PHE A 20 19.92 -22.77 17.24
CA PHE A 20 18.50 -23.01 17.05
C PHE A 20 17.75 -23.15 18.38
N ALA A 21 18.34 -23.81 19.38
CA ALA A 21 17.73 -23.94 20.71
C ALA A 21 17.62 -22.59 21.42
N ALA A 22 18.61 -21.72 21.27
CA ALA A 22 18.58 -20.34 21.76
C ALA A 22 17.49 -19.52 21.05
N LEU A 23 17.44 -19.59 19.72
CA LEU A 23 16.40 -18.93 18.92
C LEU A 23 15.01 -19.43 19.31
N TRP A 24 14.82 -20.75 19.41
CA TRP A 24 13.57 -21.37 19.82
C TRP A 24 13.09 -20.85 21.18
N LYS A 25 13.99 -20.71 22.15
CA LYS A 25 13.65 -20.13 23.46
C LYS A 25 13.21 -18.67 23.34
N SER A 26 13.80 -17.89 22.43
CA SER A 26 13.46 -16.48 22.23
C SER A 26 12.15 -16.25 21.46
N ILE A 27 11.81 -17.13 20.50
CA ILE A 27 10.61 -16.97 19.65
C ILE A 27 9.38 -17.71 20.18
N ARG A 28 9.56 -18.63 21.14
CA ARG A 28 8.46 -19.41 21.71
C ARG A 28 7.67 -18.56 22.69
N LEU A 29 6.47 -18.18 22.27
CA LEU A 29 5.45 -17.61 23.15
C LEU A 29 4.89 -18.70 24.08
N LYS A 30 4.65 -18.36 25.35
CA LYS A 30 3.88 -19.16 26.30
C LYS A 30 2.59 -18.44 26.64
N VAL A 31 1.53 -19.21 26.92
CA VAL A 31 0.23 -18.67 27.35
C VAL A 31 0.33 -17.85 28.64
N THR A 32 1.35 -18.12 29.47
CA THR A 32 1.63 -17.41 30.71
C THR A 32 2.48 -16.15 30.55
N ASP A 33 2.98 -15.87 29.34
CA ASP A 33 3.80 -14.69 29.11
C ASP A 33 2.90 -13.46 29.20
N THR A 34 3.38 -12.44 29.92
CA THR A 34 2.74 -11.13 30.00
C THR A 34 3.56 -10.19 29.14
N TYR A 35 2.89 -9.45 28.27
CA TYR A 35 3.51 -8.50 27.37
C TYR A 35 2.87 -7.15 27.60
N ASP A 36 3.67 -6.09 27.58
CA ASP A 36 3.12 -4.76 27.40
C ASP A 36 2.46 -4.73 26.02
N VAL A 37 1.23 -4.20 25.96
CA VAL A 37 0.60 -3.90 24.66
C VAL A 37 1.58 -2.99 23.92
N PRO A 38 1.96 -3.30 22.65
CA PRO A 38 2.91 -2.48 21.92
C PRO A 38 2.48 -1.01 22.02
N PRO A 39 3.36 -0.09 22.45
CA PRO A 39 2.97 1.29 22.66
C PRO A 39 2.38 1.85 21.37
N GLU A 40 1.10 2.21 21.45
CA GLU A 40 0.43 2.99 20.42
C GLU A 40 1.06 4.38 20.41
N ILE A 41 1.46 4.85 19.23
CA ILE A 41 2.16 6.14 19.12
C ILE A 41 1.55 7.07 18.08
N LEU A 42 0.65 6.58 17.22
CA LEU A 42 0.01 7.33 16.15
C LEU A 42 -1.47 6.95 16.05
N TRP A 43 -2.33 7.98 15.98
CA TRP A 43 -3.77 7.83 15.82
C TRP A 43 -4.32 8.77 14.74
N VAL A 44 -5.46 8.40 14.18
CA VAL A 44 -6.31 9.27 13.35
C VAL A 44 -7.72 9.23 13.90
N ASN A 45 -8.26 10.39 14.28
CA ASN A 45 -9.61 10.48 14.87
C ASN A 45 -9.84 9.46 16.01
N GLY A 46 -8.80 9.19 16.80
CA GLY A 46 -8.83 8.24 17.91
C GLY A 46 -8.73 6.76 17.54
N SER A 47 -8.52 6.39 16.28
CA SER A 47 -8.18 5.01 15.87
C SER A 47 -6.68 4.85 15.73
N THR A 48 -6.14 3.75 16.25
CA THR A 48 -4.70 3.48 16.24
C THR A 48 -4.24 3.16 14.83
N ILE A 49 -3.31 3.96 14.30
CA ILE A 49 -2.74 3.75 12.96
C ILE A 49 -1.28 3.28 13.00
N GLY A 50 -0.62 3.39 14.16
CA GLY A 50 0.76 2.96 14.32
C GLY A 50 1.16 2.65 15.75
N THR A 51 1.72 1.46 15.96
CA THR A 51 2.38 1.06 17.21
C THR A 51 3.88 0.83 17.01
N LEU A 52 4.67 0.92 18.07
CA LEU A 52 6.05 0.45 18.02
C LEU A 52 6.10 -1.04 17.66
N GLY A 53 7.13 -1.45 16.92
CA GLY A 53 7.28 -2.82 16.44
C GLY A 53 6.59 -3.10 15.09
N ASN A 54 5.72 -2.21 14.62
CA ASN A 54 4.94 -2.38 13.40
C ASN A 54 5.28 -1.35 12.32
N PHE A 55 4.66 -1.51 11.14
CA PHE A 55 4.77 -0.54 10.06
C PHE A 55 3.41 -0.24 9.44
N SER A 56 3.26 0.98 8.93
CA SER A 56 2.09 1.47 8.21
C SER A 56 2.50 2.14 6.90
N ALA A 57 1.52 2.51 6.08
CA ALA A 57 1.79 3.15 4.81
C ALA A 57 0.76 4.20 4.40
N SER A 58 1.24 5.23 3.70
CA SER A 58 0.43 6.17 2.92
C SER A 58 0.50 5.82 1.45
N THR A 59 -0.65 5.52 0.84
CA THR A 59 -0.80 5.18 -0.57
C THR A 59 -1.62 6.23 -1.31
N GLY A 60 -1.40 6.36 -2.62
CA GLY A 60 -2.16 7.32 -3.42
C GLY A 60 -1.55 7.53 -4.80
N LYS A 61 -2.36 7.97 -5.76
CA LYS A 61 -1.90 8.29 -7.12
C LYS A 61 -0.86 9.42 -7.10
N ALA A 62 -0.11 9.59 -8.19
CA ALA A 62 0.79 10.72 -8.32
C ALA A 62 0.03 12.05 -8.10
N LYS A 63 0.69 13.03 -7.47
CA LYS A 63 0.12 14.36 -7.16
C LYS A 63 -1.09 14.36 -6.20
N SER A 64 -1.37 13.26 -5.49
CA SER A 64 -2.40 13.18 -4.44
C SER A 64 -2.07 13.94 -3.15
N LYS A 65 -0.86 14.53 -3.06
CA LYS A 65 -0.36 15.27 -1.89
C LYS A 65 0.04 14.38 -0.70
N LYS A 66 0.47 13.13 -0.95
CA LYS A 66 1.00 12.21 0.10
C LYS A 66 2.06 12.84 1.00
N THR A 67 3.05 13.53 0.44
CA THR A 67 4.09 14.21 1.23
C THR A 67 3.50 15.27 2.17
N PHE A 68 2.39 15.93 1.82
CA PHE A 68 1.69 16.83 2.74
C PHE A 68 1.01 16.06 3.88
N ASN A 69 0.40 14.92 3.58
CA ASN A 69 -0.20 14.02 4.58
C ASN A 69 0.86 13.56 5.60
N ILE A 70 2.01 13.11 5.11
CA ILE A 70 3.11 12.64 5.97
C ILE A 70 3.74 13.80 6.75
N SER A 71 3.78 15.01 6.15
CA SER A 71 4.25 16.20 6.88
C SER A 71 3.40 16.44 8.14
N ALA A 72 2.09 16.20 8.07
CA ALA A 72 1.20 16.30 9.24
C ALA A 72 1.46 15.21 10.28
N ILE A 73 1.64 13.95 9.85
CA ILE A 73 1.99 12.82 10.74
C ILE A 73 3.30 13.13 11.50
N VAL A 74 4.32 13.59 10.79
CA VAL A 74 5.62 13.91 11.39
C VAL A 74 5.51 15.11 12.33
N ALA A 75 4.77 16.15 11.94
CA ALA A 75 4.55 17.31 12.80
C ALA A 75 3.86 16.92 14.12
N ALA A 76 2.80 16.10 14.07
CA ALA A 76 2.14 15.55 15.26
C ALA A 76 3.13 14.79 16.15
N ALA A 77 3.97 13.93 15.55
CA ALA A 77 4.97 13.15 16.29
C ALA A 77 6.10 14.00 16.91
N LEU A 78 6.47 15.13 16.28
CA LEU A 78 7.42 16.08 16.86
C LEU A 78 6.84 16.79 18.08
N THR A 79 5.57 17.18 18.02
CA THR A 79 4.90 17.89 19.11
C THR A 79 4.36 16.97 20.21
N ASN A 80 4.22 15.66 19.94
CA ASN A 80 3.40 14.74 20.74
C ASN A 80 1.99 15.31 20.97
N ASP A 81 1.41 15.89 19.92
CA ASP A 81 0.12 16.57 19.94
C ASP A 81 -0.65 16.26 18.65
N GLU A 82 -1.83 16.85 18.50
CA GLU A 82 -2.64 16.73 17.31
C GLU A 82 -2.25 17.76 16.24
N VAL A 83 -2.05 17.28 15.00
CA VAL A 83 -1.88 18.11 13.81
C VAL A 83 -2.82 17.60 12.71
N LEU A 84 -3.70 18.49 12.24
CA LEU A 84 -4.87 18.17 11.41
C LEU A 84 -5.83 17.23 12.17
N HIS A 85 -5.68 15.92 11.97
CA HIS A 85 -6.42 14.86 12.68
C HIS A 85 -5.49 13.70 13.07
N TYR A 86 -4.18 13.91 12.90
CA TYR A 86 -3.16 12.97 13.35
C TYR A 86 -2.77 13.36 14.76
N SER A 87 -3.01 12.46 15.71
CA SER A 87 -2.50 12.57 17.08
C SER A 87 -1.29 11.65 17.22
N ALA A 88 -0.29 12.07 17.98
CA ALA A 88 0.89 11.24 18.23
C ALA A 88 1.39 11.39 19.67
N CYS A 89 2.00 10.33 20.20
CA CYS A 89 2.62 10.33 21.53
C CYS A 89 3.76 9.32 21.56
N LEU A 90 4.96 9.76 21.20
CA LEU A 90 6.15 8.92 21.24
C LEU A 90 6.72 8.87 22.67
N PRO A 91 7.18 7.69 23.15
CA PRO A 91 7.82 7.55 24.45
C PRO A 91 9.11 8.39 24.59
N PRO A 92 9.48 8.83 25.81
CA PRO A 92 10.67 9.64 26.06
C PRO A 92 11.99 9.04 25.54
N ASP A 93 12.15 7.72 25.59
CA ASP A 93 13.32 6.97 25.12
C ASP A 93 13.29 6.69 23.61
N LYS A 94 12.19 7.03 22.95
CA LYS A 94 11.92 6.82 21.52
C LYS A 94 11.49 8.11 20.82
N ARG A 95 11.98 9.27 21.27
CA ARG A 95 11.50 10.57 20.77
C ARG A 95 12.00 10.96 19.39
N LYS A 96 13.10 10.40 18.91
CA LYS A 96 13.71 10.84 17.66
C LYS A 96 12.90 10.36 16.46
N ILE A 97 12.80 11.22 15.45
CA ILE A 97 12.20 10.91 14.16
C ILE A 97 13.27 10.93 13.08
N LEU A 98 13.34 9.84 12.31
CA LEU A 98 14.20 9.73 11.14
C LEU A 98 13.35 9.81 9.87
N TYR A 99 13.54 10.86 9.06
CA TYR A 99 12.88 11.01 7.76
C TYR A 99 13.85 10.68 6.64
N VAL A 100 13.47 9.75 5.77
CA VAL A 100 14.26 9.32 4.62
C VAL A 100 13.50 9.59 3.33
N ASP A 101 13.99 10.53 2.52
CA ASP A 101 13.45 10.79 1.18
C ASP A 101 14.34 10.14 0.11
N THR A 102 13.74 9.34 -0.78
CA THR A 102 14.46 8.66 -1.87
C THR A 102 14.17 9.23 -3.26
N GLU A 103 13.21 10.14 -3.40
CA GLU A 103 12.68 10.58 -4.68
C GLU A 103 13.10 12.02 -5.05
N GLN A 104 13.18 12.92 -4.07
CA GLN A 104 13.24 14.37 -4.30
C GLN A 104 14.67 14.93 -4.26
N SER A 105 14.84 16.13 -4.82
CA SER A 105 16.11 16.87 -4.72
C SER A 105 16.23 17.53 -3.34
N ARG A 106 17.46 17.83 -2.92
CA ARG A 106 17.74 18.53 -1.64
C ARG A 106 16.90 19.79 -1.44
N TYR A 107 16.71 20.60 -2.49
CA TYR A 107 15.88 21.80 -2.44
C TYR A 107 14.42 21.50 -2.08
N HIS A 108 13.84 20.45 -2.69
CA HIS A 108 12.46 20.07 -2.38
C HIS A 108 12.35 19.42 -1.00
N CYS A 109 13.30 18.59 -0.60
CA CYS A 109 13.38 18.04 0.75
C CYS A 109 13.44 19.14 1.81
N HIS A 110 14.22 20.21 1.60
CA HIS A 110 14.27 21.35 2.51
C HIS A 110 12.90 22.00 2.69
N LYS A 111 12.11 22.15 1.62
CA LYS A 111 10.73 22.64 1.72
C LYS A 111 9.80 21.70 2.49
N VAL A 112 10.04 20.39 2.43
CA VAL A 112 9.29 19.41 3.22
C VAL A 112 9.65 19.56 4.70
N MET A 113 10.94 19.65 5.01
CA MET A 113 11.46 19.87 6.36
C MET A 113 10.89 21.15 6.98
N GLU A 114 10.96 22.27 6.25
CA GLU A 114 10.40 23.56 6.67
C GLU A 114 8.88 23.47 6.90
N ARG A 115 8.14 22.77 6.03
CA ARG A 115 6.69 22.55 6.20
C ARG A 115 6.38 21.79 7.48
N ILE A 116 7.12 20.73 7.77
CA ILE A 116 6.95 19.92 8.98
C ILE A 116 7.15 20.79 10.22
N LEU A 117 8.24 21.57 10.26
CA LEU A 117 8.54 22.44 11.39
C LEU A 117 7.47 23.53 11.56
N ARG A 118 7.01 24.15 10.46
CA ARG A 118 5.90 25.12 10.50
C ARG A 118 4.59 24.51 11.00
N LEU A 119 4.27 23.29 10.57
CA LEU A 119 3.08 22.56 11.06
C LEU A 119 3.18 22.23 12.56
N ALA A 120 4.39 21.93 13.03
CA ALA A 120 4.67 21.67 14.44
C ALA A 120 4.77 22.95 15.29
N GLY A 121 4.66 24.15 14.70
CA GLY A 121 4.87 25.42 15.41
C GLY A 121 6.31 25.63 15.88
N LEU A 122 7.28 24.98 15.24
CA LEU A 122 8.70 24.98 15.62
C LEU A 122 9.52 25.94 14.76
N PRO A 123 10.67 26.44 15.26
CA PRO A 123 11.60 27.28 14.48
C PRO A 123 12.10 26.55 13.22
N THR A 124 12.23 27.29 12.12
CA THR A 124 12.70 26.78 10.82
C THR A 124 14.14 27.17 10.50
N ASP A 125 14.77 27.93 11.38
CA ASP A 125 16.12 28.48 11.25
C ASP A 125 17.13 27.78 12.18
N GLN A 126 16.72 26.71 12.86
CA GLN A 126 17.52 25.95 13.81
C GLN A 126 17.34 24.45 13.58
N ASP A 127 18.43 23.70 13.66
CA ASP A 127 18.39 22.24 13.66
C ASP A 127 17.88 21.71 15.00
N ARG A 128 17.37 20.48 14.98
CA ARG A 128 16.87 19.79 16.19
C ARG A 128 17.51 18.42 16.32
N ASP A 129 17.84 18.05 17.56
CA ASP A 129 18.41 16.74 17.86
C ASP A 129 17.39 15.59 17.72
N ASP A 130 16.09 15.88 17.89
CA ASP A 130 15.00 14.91 17.83
C ASP A 130 14.41 14.72 16.41
N PHE A 131 14.93 15.43 15.40
CA PHE A 131 14.47 15.34 14.02
C PHE A 131 15.63 15.28 13.02
N VAL A 132 15.80 14.11 12.40
CA VAL A 132 16.86 13.88 11.41
C VAL A 132 16.23 13.65 10.03
N PHE A 133 16.61 14.46 9.04
CA PHE A 133 16.14 14.33 7.66
C PHE A 133 17.32 13.97 6.74
N ILE A 134 17.22 12.86 6.01
CA ILE A 134 18.23 12.44 5.02
C ILE A 134 17.64 12.27 3.62
N VAL A 135 18.48 12.53 2.62
CA VAL A 135 18.12 12.45 1.20
C VAL A 135 18.99 11.40 0.52
N LEU A 136 18.37 10.37 -0.04
CA LEU A 136 19.05 9.21 -0.64
C LEU A 136 18.74 9.02 -2.12
N ARG A 137 18.26 10.06 -2.81
CA ARG A 137 17.93 10.01 -4.24
C ARG A 137 19.07 9.49 -5.13
N GLU A 138 20.32 9.81 -4.80
CA GLU A 138 21.50 9.44 -5.59
C GLU A 138 22.01 8.01 -5.30
N GLN A 139 21.48 7.36 -4.26
CA GLN A 139 21.99 6.07 -3.79
C GLN A 139 21.27 4.90 -4.48
N THR A 140 21.95 3.77 -4.62
CA THR A 140 21.35 2.53 -5.11
C THR A 140 20.40 1.94 -4.06
N PRO A 141 19.43 1.10 -4.44
CA PRO A 141 18.55 0.40 -3.49
C PRO A 141 19.30 -0.28 -2.33
N ASP A 142 20.38 -0.99 -2.60
CA ASP A 142 21.17 -1.67 -1.56
C ASP A 142 21.91 -0.69 -0.65
N MET A 143 22.46 0.39 -1.22
CA MET A 143 23.11 1.42 -0.42
C MET A 143 22.11 2.17 0.46
N ARG A 144 20.89 2.44 -0.04
CA ARG A 144 19.81 3.02 0.77
C ARG A 144 19.50 2.16 1.99
N LYS A 145 19.31 0.86 1.79
CA LYS A 145 19.04 -0.09 2.87
C LYS A 145 20.16 -0.09 3.92
N ARG A 146 21.43 -0.13 3.49
CA ARG A 146 22.59 -0.08 4.38
C ARG A 146 22.73 1.22 5.16
N ILE A 147 22.48 2.37 4.52
CA ILE A 147 22.54 3.67 5.19
C ILE A 147 21.46 3.76 6.27
N ILE A 148 20.23 3.35 5.95
CA ILE A 148 19.12 3.35 6.93
C ILE A 148 19.46 2.43 8.10
N GLU A 149 19.91 1.21 7.84
CA GLU A 149 20.32 0.25 8.86
C GLU A 149 21.42 0.81 9.78
N TYR A 150 22.47 1.39 9.18
CA TYR A 150 23.53 2.06 9.95
C TYR A 150 22.98 3.17 10.85
N MET A 151 22.05 3.99 10.38
CA MET A 151 21.46 5.04 11.21
C MET A 151 20.63 4.47 12.35
N LEU A 152 19.85 3.41 12.11
CA LEU A 152 19.06 2.75 13.15
C LEU A 152 19.94 2.10 14.24
N GLU A 153 21.08 1.52 13.85
CA GLU A 153 22.06 0.98 14.80
C GLU A 153 22.70 2.06 15.68
N ASN A 154 22.87 3.28 15.15
CA ASN A 154 23.56 4.38 15.82
C ASN A 154 22.60 5.42 16.44
N MET A 155 21.29 5.29 16.25
CA MET A 155 20.26 6.16 16.80
C MET A 155 19.18 5.31 17.49
N PRO A 156 19.49 4.68 18.64
CA PRO A 156 18.57 3.77 19.32
C PRO A 156 17.30 4.45 19.84
N ASP A 157 17.30 5.78 19.90
CA ASP A 157 16.20 6.64 20.33
C ASP A 157 15.20 6.99 19.22
N VAL A 158 15.38 6.45 18.00
CA VAL A 158 14.37 6.60 16.93
C VAL A 158 13.12 5.80 17.29
N GLY A 159 11.99 6.50 17.41
CA GLY A 159 10.66 5.89 17.58
C GLY A 159 9.82 5.87 16.31
N LEU A 160 10.09 6.78 15.37
CA LEU A 160 9.39 6.85 14.08
C LEU A 160 10.39 7.00 12.92
N LEU A 161 10.33 6.06 11.99
CA LEU A 161 11.06 6.09 10.73
C LEU A 161 10.07 6.37 9.58
N ILE A 162 10.29 7.46 8.85
CA ILE A 162 9.58 7.74 7.60
C ILE A 162 10.43 7.30 6.41
N ILE A 163 9.85 6.52 5.51
CA ILE A 163 10.46 6.16 4.22
C ILE A 163 9.56 6.70 3.10
N ASP A 164 9.86 7.90 2.61
CA ASP A 164 9.18 8.55 1.49
C ASP A 164 9.74 8.02 0.16
N GLY A 165 9.20 6.86 -0.24
CA GLY A 165 9.55 6.16 -1.48
C GLY A 165 10.00 4.71 -1.27
N ILE A 166 9.15 3.83 -0.72
CA ILE A 166 9.53 2.41 -0.47
C ILE A 166 9.98 1.67 -1.73
N ARG A 167 9.39 2.02 -2.87
CA ARG A 167 9.72 1.46 -4.19
C ARG A 167 11.22 1.54 -4.45
N ASP A 168 11.86 2.60 -4.00
CA ASP A 168 13.23 2.89 -4.37
C ASP A 168 14.26 2.10 -3.52
N LEU A 169 13.78 1.29 -2.57
CA LEU A 169 14.57 0.31 -1.83
C LEU A 169 14.71 -1.05 -2.55
N MET A 170 14.12 -1.18 -3.73
CA MET A 170 14.17 -2.38 -4.58
C MET A 170 14.50 -2.02 -6.04
N TYR A 171 15.01 -2.99 -6.81
CA TYR A 171 15.32 -2.82 -8.23
C TYR A 171 14.09 -3.08 -9.10
N ASP A 172 13.40 -4.19 -8.87
CA ASP A 172 12.18 -4.54 -9.60
C ASP A 172 10.95 -4.62 -8.67
N ILE A 173 10.02 -3.68 -8.89
CA ILE A 173 8.75 -3.60 -8.16
C ILE A 173 7.81 -4.78 -8.44
N ASN A 174 8.05 -5.51 -9.53
CA ASN A 174 7.28 -6.70 -9.90
C ASN A 174 7.98 -8.00 -9.51
N SER A 175 9.13 -7.94 -8.83
CA SER A 175 9.79 -9.13 -8.31
C SER A 175 9.10 -9.56 -7.00
N PRO A 176 8.44 -10.74 -6.96
CA PRO A 176 7.81 -11.21 -5.72
C PRO A 176 8.84 -11.44 -4.61
N SER A 177 10.03 -11.96 -4.95
CA SER A 177 11.09 -12.22 -3.98
C SER A 177 11.68 -10.94 -3.38
N GLU A 178 11.93 -9.90 -4.19
CA GLU A 178 12.36 -8.60 -3.65
C GLU A 178 11.27 -7.95 -2.81
N SER A 179 10.00 -8.08 -3.22
CA SER A 179 8.85 -7.54 -2.48
C SER A 179 8.74 -8.16 -1.09
N THR A 180 8.73 -9.50 -1.01
CA THR A 180 8.71 -10.22 0.26
C THR A 180 9.97 -9.94 1.09
N GLY A 181 11.15 -9.88 0.45
CA GLY A 181 12.41 -9.56 1.12
C GLY A 181 12.41 -8.17 1.77
N LEU A 182 11.87 -7.17 1.07
CA LEU A 182 11.77 -5.80 1.57
C LEU A 182 10.74 -5.68 2.71
N ILE A 183 9.57 -6.30 2.59
CA ILE A 183 8.58 -6.29 3.69
C ILE A 183 9.11 -7.00 4.93
N ASN A 184 9.80 -8.13 4.76
CA ASN A 184 10.46 -8.81 5.88
C ASN A 184 11.57 -7.95 6.50
N LEU A 185 12.28 -7.16 5.69
CA LEU A 185 13.26 -6.19 6.21
C LEU A 185 12.59 -5.13 7.07
N LEU A 186 11.47 -4.55 6.63
CA LEU A 186 10.70 -3.58 7.43
C LEU A 186 10.22 -4.18 8.75
N MET A 187 9.67 -5.40 8.73
CA MET A 187 9.24 -6.09 9.95
C MET A 187 10.39 -6.36 10.91
N ARG A 188 11.58 -6.73 10.41
CA ARG A 188 12.78 -6.91 11.22
C ARG A 188 13.25 -5.60 11.82
N TRP A 189 13.25 -4.51 11.05
CA TRP A 189 13.66 -3.20 11.54
C TRP A 189 12.67 -2.65 12.57
N SER A 190 11.36 -2.68 12.30
CA SER A 190 10.36 -2.15 13.22
C SER A 190 10.38 -2.89 14.56
N SER A 191 10.42 -4.23 14.53
CA SER A 191 10.48 -5.05 15.75
C SER A 191 11.85 -5.00 16.42
N GLY A 192 12.94 -5.16 15.67
CA GLY A 192 14.30 -5.26 16.21
C GLY A 192 14.81 -3.96 16.83
N TYR A 193 14.49 -2.81 16.23
CA TYR A 193 14.82 -1.50 16.78
C TYR A 193 13.71 -0.91 17.65
N ASN A 194 12.58 -1.62 17.83
CA ASN A 194 11.41 -1.16 18.58
C ASN A 194 10.97 0.26 18.18
N LEU A 195 10.64 0.44 16.90
CA LEU A 195 10.19 1.68 16.29
C LEU A 195 8.97 1.43 15.40
N HIS A 196 8.24 2.49 15.04
CA HIS A 196 7.24 2.42 13.98
C HIS A 196 7.84 2.88 12.65
N ILE A 197 7.53 2.18 11.55
CA ILE A 197 7.89 2.62 10.19
C ILE A 197 6.64 3.10 9.48
N HIS A 198 6.62 4.34 8.99
CA HIS A 198 5.59 4.81 8.07
C HIS A 198 6.18 5.03 6.68
N THR A 199 5.61 4.39 5.66
CA THR A 199 6.19 4.40 4.32
C THR A 199 5.22 4.86 3.23
N VAL A 200 5.76 5.18 2.05
CA VAL A 200 4.99 5.78 0.96
C VAL A 200 5.06 4.92 -0.28
N LEU A 201 3.90 4.59 -0.83
CA LEU A 201 3.79 3.86 -2.08
C LEU A 201 2.83 4.57 -3.05
N HIS A 202 3.27 4.76 -4.29
CA HIS A 202 2.39 5.28 -5.34
C HIS A 202 1.45 4.17 -5.83
N LEU A 203 0.16 4.49 -6.02
CA LEU A 203 -0.78 3.60 -6.72
C LEU A 203 -0.45 3.52 -8.21
N ASN A 204 -0.96 2.48 -8.87
CA ASN A 204 -0.89 2.35 -10.33
C ASN A 204 -1.58 3.52 -11.05
N LYS A 205 -1.19 3.75 -12.31
CA LYS A 205 -1.80 4.82 -13.14
C LYS A 205 -3.22 4.48 -13.62
N GLY A 206 -3.54 3.19 -13.76
CA GLY A 206 -4.79 2.72 -14.40
C GLY A 206 -5.89 2.26 -13.46
N ASP A 207 -5.58 2.03 -12.18
CA ASP A 207 -6.52 1.60 -11.14
C ASP A 207 -6.11 2.15 -9.76
N ASP A 208 -6.91 1.87 -8.74
CA ASP A 208 -6.66 2.26 -7.35
C ASP A 208 -5.87 1.21 -6.56
N ASN A 209 -5.32 0.20 -7.26
CA ASN A 209 -4.50 -0.83 -6.64
C ASN A 209 -3.09 -0.30 -6.33
N THR A 210 -2.56 -0.74 -5.20
CA THR A 210 -1.16 -0.53 -4.82
C THR A 210 -0.24 -1.15 -5.87
N ARG A 211 0.83 -0.43 -6.22
CA ARG A 211 1.65 -0.76 -7.39
C ARG A 211 2.54 -1.99 -7.17
N GLY A 212 2.49 -2.93 -8.12
CA GLY A 212 3.36 -4.10 -8.19
C GLY A 212 3.13 -5.13 -7.07
N HIS A 213 3.99 -6.14 -7.01
CA HIS A 213 3.93 -7.18 -5.98
C HIS A 213 4.16 -6.60 -4.57
N ILE A 214 4.99 -5.55 -4.46
CA ILE A 214 5.22 -4.85 -3.20
C ILE A 214 3.93 -4.27 -2.62
N GLY A 215 3.01 -3.80 -3.47
CA GLY A 215 1.74 -3.26 -3.03
C GLY A 215 0.86 -4.31 -2.34
N THR A 216 0.77 -5.50 -2.94
CA THR A 216 0.04 -6.63 -2.36
C THR A 216 0.66 -7.08 -1.04
N GLU A 217 1.97 -7.26 -0.99
CA GLU A 217 2.67 -7.66 0.24
C GLU A 217 2.53 -6.60 1.35
N LEU A 218 2.61 -5.32 0.99
CA LEU A 218 2.40 -4.20 1.89
C LEU A 218 0.98 -4.21 2.48
N ASN A 219 -0.06 -4.35 1.66
CA ASN A 219 -1.44 -4.38 2.16
C ASN A 219 -1.70 -5.58 3.09
N ASN A 220 -1.03 -6.71 2.85
CA ASN A 220 -1.20 -7.91 3.65
C ASN A 220 -0.48 -7.84 5.01
N LYS A 221 0.56 -7.02 5.14
CA LYS A 221 1.48 -7.04 6.29
C LYS A 221 1.54 -5.73 7.08
N ALA A 222 1.14 -4.61 6.47
CA ALA A 222 1.02 -3.35 7.17
C ALA A 222 -0.03 -3.45 8.28
N GLU A 223 0.17 -2.68 9.34
CA GLU A 223 -0.81 -2.46 10.39
C GLU A 223 -1.95 -1.57 9.90
N THR A 224 -1.57 -0.50 9.19
CA THR A 224 -2.52 0.44 8.58
C THR A 224 -2.02 0.86 7.20
N VAL A 225 -2.95 0.93 6.25
CA VAL A 225 -2.74 1.50 4.92
C VAL A 225 -3.72 2.64 4.73
N LEU A 226 -3.21 3.86 4.78
CA LEU A 226 -3.94 5.08 4.47
C LEU A 226 -3.99 5.26 2.96
N GLN A 227 -5.15 5.63 2.41
CA GLN A 227 -5.31 6.01 1.02
C GLN A 227 -5.59 7.51 0.93
N ILE A 228 -4.74 8.19 0.15
CA ILE A 228 -4.84 9.60 -0.16
C ILE A 228 -5.29 9.75 -1.62
N THR A 229 -6.51 10.23 -1.82
CA THR A 229 -7.12 10.49 -3.13
C THR A 229 -7.35 11.98 -3.34
N LYS A 230 -7.35 12.43 -4.59
CA LYS A 230 -7.91 13.76 -4.89
C LYS A 230 -9.41 13.65 -4.90
N SER A 231 -10.09 14.66 -4.36
CA SER A 231 -11.54 14.75 -4.49
C SER A 231 -11.95 14.83 -5.96
N THR A 232 -13.05 14.15 -6.28
CA THR A 232 -13.73 14.26 -7.59
C THR A 232 -14.49 15.57 -7.75
N GLN A 233 -14.78 16.25 -6.64
CA GLN A 233 -15.51 17.52 -6.59
C GLN A 233 -14.57 18.71 -6.76
N ASP A 234 -13.39 18.65 -6.12
CA ASP A 234 -12.36 19.70 -6.19
C ASP A 234 -10.95 19.09 -6.16
N GLY A 235 -10.18 19.27 -7.24
CA GLY A 235 -8.81 18.75 -7.35
C GLY A 235 -7.81 19.36 -6.34
N ASN A 236 -8.18 20.47 -5.69
CA ASN A 236 -7.41 21.10 -4.62
C ASN A 236 -7.61 20.41 -3.27
N ILE A 237 -8.68 19.64 -3.11
CA ILE A 237 -8.96 18.84 -1.92
C ILE A 237 -8.36 17.44 -2.09
N SER A 238 -7.75 16.96 -1.01
CA SER A 238 -7.30 15.58 -0.87
C SER A 238 -8.10 14.91 0.26
N GLU A 239 -8.57 13.71 0.01
CA GLU A 239 -9.32 12.86 0.94
C GLU A 239 -8.37 11.81 1.52
N VAL A 240 -8.49 11.54 2.82
CA VAL A 240 -7.73 10.53 3.55
C VAL A 240 -8.71 9.54 4.16
N LYS A 241 -8.51 8.26 3.87
CA LYS A 241 -9.30 7.16 4.44
C LYS A 241 -8.42 5.95 4.72
N ALA A 242 -8.87 5.04 5.58
CA ALA A 242 -8.26 3.72 5.69
C ALA A 242 -8.63 2.87 4.46
N MET A 243 -7.62 2.30 3.80
CA MET A 243 -7.81 1.17 2.88
C MET A 243 -7.78 -0.15 3.65
N HIS A 244 -6.90 -0.22 4.64
CA HIS A 244 -6.78 -1.33 5.56
C HIS A 244 -6.35 -0.77 6.92
N ILE A 245 -6.92 -1.29 8.00
CA ILE A 245 -6.56 -0.96 9.37
C ILE A 245 -6.87 -2.19 10.22
N ARG A 246 -5.96 -2.53 11.14
CA ARG A 246 -6.14 -3.66 12.06
C ARG A 246 -7.00 -3.30 13.28
N ASP A 247 -6.92 -2.05 13.71
CA ASP A 247 -7.78 -1.49 14.74
C ASP A 247 -9.17 -1.13 14.15
N ARG A 248 -10.05 -0.52 14.96
CA ARG A 248 -11.31 0.04 14.50
C ARG A 248 -11.08 1.08 13.39
N ASP A 249 -11.96 1.04 12.39
CA ASP A 249 -11.93 2.02 11.30
C ASP A 249 -12.15 3.45 11.82
N PHE A 250 -11.70 4.45 11.07
CA PHE A 250 -11.87 5.87 11.41
C PHE A 250 -12.68 6.62 10.34
N GLU A 251 -13.40 7.65 10.77
CA GLU A 251 -14.12 8.53 9.85
C GLU A 251 -13.12 9.25 8.93
N PRO A 252 -13.26 9.12 7.59
CA PRO A 252 -12.39 9.80 6.64
C PRO A 252 -12.38 11.32 6.87
N PHE A 253 -11.24 11.94 6.59
CA PHE A 253 -11.11 13.39 6.65
C PHE A 253 -10.49 13.94 5.36
N ALA A 254 -10.69 15.24 5.13
CA ALA A 254 -10.21 15.91 3.92
C ALA A 254 -9.35 17.11 4.29
N PHE A 255 -8.34 17.38 3.46
CA PHE A 255 -7.49 18.54 3.61
C PHE A 255 -7.26 19.23 2.26
N ARG A 256 -6.94 20.52 2.31
CA ARG A 256 -6.48 21.30 1.15
C ARG A 256 -5.15 21.96 1.46
N ILE A 257 -4.47 22.47 0.44
CA ILE A 257 -3.26 23.29 0.63
C ILE A 257 -3.71 24.75 0.65
N ASN A 258 -3.38 25.47 1.73
CA ASN A 258 -3.67 26.90 1.85
C ASN A 258 -2.61 27.78 1.19
N ASP A 259 -2.83 29.10 1.22
CA ASP A 259 -1.94 30.09 0.58
C ASP A 259 -0.52 30.10 1.17
N SER A 260 -0.37 29.59 2.39
CA SER A 260 0.93 29.42 3.06
C SER A 260 1.67 28.14 2.67
N ALA A 261 1.13 27.37 1.71
CA ALA A 261 1.61 26.05 1.29
C ALA A 261 1.62 25.02 2.43
N LEU A 262 0.69 25.15 3.39
CA LEU A 262 0.45 24.20 4.47
C LEU A 262 -0.86 23.43 4.23
N PRO A 263 -0.94 22.15 4.63
CA PRO A 263 -2.20 21.42 4.63
C PRO A 263 -3.10 21.93 5.77
N GLU A 264 -4.40 22.09 5.50
CA GLU A 264 -5.42 22.42 6.49
C GLU A 264 -6.67 21.56 6.28
N VAL A 265 -7.34 21.20 7.37
CA VAL A 265 -8.58 20.40 7.36
C VAL A 265 -9.68 21.16 6.64
N VAL A 266 -10.53 20.44 5.89
CA VAL A 266 -11.76 20.97 5.31
C VAL A 266 -12.95 20.46 6.13
N ASP A 267 -13.44 21.29 7.04
CA ASP A 267 -14.60 20.96 7.86
C ASP A 267 -15.88 20.83 7.03
N GLY A 268 -16.74 19.88 7.42
CA GLY A 268 -18.02 19.65 6.75
C GLY A 268 -17.91 19.11 5.32
N TYR A 269 -16.73 18.63 4.92
CA TYR A 269 -16.55 18.01 3.60
C TYR A 269 -17.44 16.76 3.47
N VAL A 270 -18.33 16.78 2.47
CA VAL A 270 -19.21 15.64 2.19
C VAL A 270 -18.49 14.70 1.23
N PHE A 271 -18.00 13.58 1.77
CA PHE A 271 -17.43 12.50 0.97
C PHE A 271 -18.48 11.96 0.01
N GLN A 272 -18.16 11.93 -1.28
CA GLN A 272 -18.99 11.17 -2.19
C GLN A 272 -18.85 9.71 -1.79
N GLN A 273 -19.97 9.06 -1.49
CA GLN A 273 -19.97 7.61 -1.46
C GLN A 273 -19.38 7.15 -2.80
N PRO A 274 -18.47 6.15 -2.80
CA PRO A 274 -18.05 5.55 -4.05
C PRO A 274 -19.33 5.27 -4.81
N LYS A 275 -19.46 5.80 -6.03
CA LYS A 275 -20.46 5.27 -6.96
C LYS A 275 -20.25 3.78 -6.84
N GLN A 276 -21.21 3.04 -6.31
CA GLN A 276 -21.22 1.61 -6.48
C GLN A 276 -20.94 1.47 -7.96
N GLU A 277 -19.75 0.97 -8.33
CA GLU A 277 -19.67 0.29 -9.59
C GLU A 277 -20.84 -0.66 -9.47
N LYS A 278 -21.85 -0.45 -10.32
CA LYS A 278 -22.87 -1.45 -10.52
C LYS A 278 -22.08 -2.64 -11.07
N SER A 279 -21.45 -3.39 -10.18
CA SER A 279 -21.19 -4.80 -10.32
C SER A 279 -22.58 -5.31 -10.58
N PHE A 280 -22.92 -5.36 -11.87
CA PHE A 280 -24.11 -6.01 -12.35
C PHE A 280 -23.86 -7.46 -11.92
N PRO A 281 -24.55 -7.97 -10.91
CA PRO A 281 -24.46 -9.36 -10.56
C PRO A 281 -24.67 -10.12 -11.87
N LEU A 282 -23.74 -11.00 -12.23
CA LEU A 282 -23.88 -11.83 -13.45
C LEU A 282 -25.13 -12.74 -13.38
N THR A 283 -25.82 -12.73 -12.22
CA THR A 283 -27.13 -13.34 -11.91
C THR A 283 -28.35 -12.45 -12.20
N GLU A 284 -28.20 -11.20 -12.63
CA GLU A 284 -29.35 -10.33 -12.99
C GLU A 284 -29.99 -10.70 -14.33
N LEU A 285 -29.27 -11.42 -15.20
CA LEU A 285 -29.81 -11.92 -16.46
C LEU A 285 -30.51 -13.26 -16.22
N THR A 286 -31.75 -13.37 -16.70
CA THR A 286 -32.51 -14.62 -16.66
C THR A 286 -31.85 -15.70 -17.53
N GLU A 287 -32.16 -16.96 -17.25
CA GLU A 287 -31.74 -18.09 -18.09
C GLU A 287 -32.03 -17.85 -19.59
N GLN A 288 -33.23 -17.35 -19.90
CA GLN A 288 -33.64 -17.08 -21.28
C GLN A 288 -32.78 -16.00 -21.96
N GLN A 289 -32.35 -14.99 -21.19
CA GLN A 289 -31.45 -13.95 -21.70
C GLN A 289 -30.06 -14.52 -21.99
N HIS A 290 -29.53 -15.39 -21.12
CA HIS A 290 -28.27 -16.08 -21.39
C HIS A 290 -28.35 -16.99 -22.62
N ARG A 291 -29.43 -17.76 -22.77
CA ARG A 291 -29.68 -18.60 -23.96
C ARG A 291 -29.67 -17.77 -25.24
N THR A 292 -30.45 -16.70 -25.27
CA THR A 292 -30.56 -15.79 -26.43
C THR A 292 -29.21 -15.15 -26.79
N ALA A 293 -28.48 -14.66 -25.78
CA ALA A 293 -27.17 -14.05 -26.01
C ALA A 293 -26.11 -15.05 -26.50
N LEU A 294 -26.11 -16.27 -25.95
CA LEU A 294 -25.16 -17.31 -26.35
C LEU A 294 -25.48 -17.86 -27.73
N GLU A 295 -26.75 -18.01 -28.10
CA GLU A 295 -27.16 -18.36 -29.47
C GLU A 295 -26.72 -17.29 -30.48
N ASN A 296 -26.88 -16.01 -30.16
CA ASN A 296 -26.48 -14.92 -31.04
C ASN A 296 -24.95 -14.77 -31.15
N GLY A 297 -24.19 -15.07 -30.09
CA GLY A 297 -22.73 -14.95 -30.08
C GLY A 297 -22.00 -16.19 -30.63
N PHE A 298 -22.40 -17.37 -30.18
CA PHE A 298 -21.75 -18.66 -30.48
C PHE A 298 -22.53 -19.45 -31.54
N GLY A 299 -23.86 -19.41 -31.53
CA GLY A 299 -24.68 -20.28 -32.37
C GLY A 299 -24.32 -21.76 -32.16
N LYS A 300 -24.15 -22.52 -33.25
CA LYS A 300 -23.75 -23.94 -33.22
C LYS A 300 -22.23 -24.17 -33.34
N ARG A 301 -21.41 -23.11 -33.35
CA ARG A 301 -19.96 -23.22 -33.63
C ARG A 301 -19.12 -23.21 -32.35
N THR A 302 -17.98 -23.88 -32.40
CA THR A 302 -16.92 -23.72 -31.39
C THR A 302 -16.08 -22.49 -31.75
N VAL A 303 -16.05 -21.49 -30.87
CA VAL A 303 -15.29 -20.25 -31.07
C VAL A 303 -13.85 -20.47 -30.60
N GLN A 304 -12.89 -20.38 -31.51
CA GLN A 304 -11.47 -20.64 -31.25
C GLN A 304 -10.72 -19.36 -30.86
N GLY A 305 -9.89 -19.45 -29.82
CA GLY A 305 -9.06 -18.36 -29.35
C GLY A 305 -9.77 -17.41 -28.39
N TYR A 306 -9.15 -17.14 -27.25
CA TYR A 306 -9.76 -16.39 -26.15
C TYR A 306 -10.22 -14.98 -26.54
N PHE A 307 -9.48 -14.29 -27.41
CA PHE A 307 -9.89 -12.98 -27.92
C PHE A 307 -11.23 -13.05 -28.68
N ASN A 308 -11.40 -14.04 -29.55
CA ASN A 308 -12.63 -14.23 -30.33
C ASN A 308 -13.81 -14.63 -29.46
N VAL A 309 -13.56 -15.38 -28.38
CA VAL A 309 -14.58 -15.74 -27.38
C VAL A 309 -15.12 -14.48 -26.70
N ILE A 310 -14.25 -13.56 -26.29
CA ILE A 310 -14.67 -12.29 -25.69
C ILE A 310 -15.42 -11.41 -26.70
N GLN A 311 -15.03 -11.40 -27.98
CA GLN A 311 -15.79 -10.69 -29.02
C GLN A 311 -17.16 -11.31 -29.28
N ALA A 312 -17.25 -12.64 -29.31
CA ALA A 312 -18.51 -13.37 -29.46
C ALA A 312 -19.47 -13.10 -28.28
N LEU A 313 -18.95 -13.10 -27.05
CA LEU A 313 -19.71 -12.69 -25.86
C LEU A 313 -20.14 -11.23 -25.94
N LYS A 314 -19.26 -10.32 -26.38
CA LYS A 314 -19.61 -8.91 -26.56
C LYS A 314 -20.77 -8.74 -27.53
N GLN A 315 -20.71 -9.39 -28.69
CA GLN A 315 -21.74 -9.30 -29.72
C GLN A 315 -23.06 -9.96 -29.26
N GLY A 316 -22.98 -11.15 -28.69
CA GLY A 316 -24.15 -11.90 -28.23
C GLY A 316 -24.91 -11.16 -27.14
N TYR A 317 -24.21 -10.63 -26.14
CA TYR A 317 -24.87 -9.93 -25.05
C TYR A 317 -25.32 -8.50 -25.43
N ALA A 318 -24.63 -7.82 -26.35
CA ALA A 318 -25.13 -6.57 -26.92
C ALA A 318 -26.49 -6.74 -27.60
N SER A 319 -26.75 -7.89 -28.23
CA SER A 319 -28.01 -8.18 -28.93
C SER A 319 -29.25 -8.21 -28.00
N ILE A 320 -29.05 -8.41 -26.70
CA ILE A 320 -30.11 -8.38 -25.68
C ILE A 320 -30.08 -7.10 -24.85
N GLY A 321 -29.36 -6.07 -25.30
CA GLY A 321 -29.20 -4.80 -24.60
C GLY A 321 -28.15 -4.81 -23.47
N TYR A 322 -27.33 -5.87 -23.35
CA TYR A 322 -26.27 -5.99 -22.35
C TYR A 322 -24.90 -5.66 -22.94
N GLU A 323 -24.65 -4.39 -23.23
CA GLU A 323 -23.33 -3.91 -23.67
C GLU A 323 -22.39 -3.67 -22.48
N ARG A 324 -21.20 -4.30 -22.51
CA ARG A 324 -20.20 -4.18 -21.44
C ARG A 324 -18.76 -4.14 -21.96
N GLY A 325 -17.88 -3.58 -21.11
CA GLY A 325 -16.44 -3.52 -21.35
C GLY A 325 -15.74 -4.87 -21.14
N ARG A 326 -14.49 -4.97 -21.61
CA ARG A 326 -13.71 -6.21 -21.63
C ARG A 326 -13.59 -6.91 -20.27
N ASN A 327 -13.36 -6.17 -19.18
CA ASN A 327 -13.17 -6.75 -17.85
C ASN A 327 -14.43 -7.50 -17.36
N VAL A 328 -15.61 -6.93 -17.62
CA VAL A 328 -16.89 -7.57 -17.29
C VAL A 328 -17.13 -8.80 -18.15
N LEU A 329 -16.75 -8.77 -19.44
CA LEU A 329 -16.89 -9.93 -20.34
C LEU A 329 -15.94 -11.08 -19.96
N VAL A 330 -14.76 -10.76 -19.41
CA VAL A 330 -13.84 -11.77 -18.85
C VAL A 330 -14.46 -12.45 -17.64
N ALA A 331 -15.05 -11.68 -16.72
CA ALA A 331 -15.76 -12.23 -15.56
C ALA A 331 -17.00 -13.05 -15.99
N LEU A 332 -17.76 -12.55 -16.97
CA LEU A 332 -18.89 -13.25 -17.57
C LEU A 332 -18.47 -14.59 -18.18
N ASN A 333 -17.37 -14.64 -18.93
CA ASN A 333 -16.85 -15.90 -19.46
C ASN A 333 -16.59 -16.93 -18.34
N THR A 334 -15.98 -16.51 -17.23
CA THR A 334 -15.73 -17.38 -16.07
C THR A 334 -17.04 -17.88 -15.46
N PHE A 335 -18.03 -16.99 -15.28
CA PHE A 335 -19.36 -17.36 -14.78
C PHE A 335 -20.06 -18.40 -15.68
N LEU A 336 -20.06 -18.18 -16.99
CA LEU A 336 -20.72 -19.06 -17.95
C LEU A 336 -20.07 -20.44 -18.04
N VAL A 337 -18.74 -20.51 -17.89
CA VAL A 337 -18.01 -21.79 -17.79
C VAL A 337 -18.38 -22.52 -16.51
N ASN A 338 -18.40 -21.82 -15.37
CA ASN A 338 -18.74 -22.41 -14.07
C ASN A 338 -20.18 -22.94 -14.03
N LYS A 339 -21.10 -22.26 -14.72
CA LYS A 339 -22.50 -22.68 -14.89
C LYS A 339 -22.70 -23.65 -16.05
N CYS A 340 -21.64 -24.14 -16.67
CA CYS A 340 -21.67 -25.07 -17.79
C CYS A 340 -22.52 -24.58 -18.99
N MET A 341 -22.75 -23.28 -19.12
CA MET A 341 -23.48 -22.68 -20.25
C MET A 341 -22.60 -22.63 -21.50
N ILE A 342 -21.28 -22.50 -21.30
CA ILE A 342 -20.28 -22.71 -22.34
C ILE A 342 -19.26 -23.75 -21.86
N VAL A 343 -18.83 -24.61 -22.76
CA VAL A 343 -17.88 -25.70 -22.48
C VAL A 343 -16.60 -25.45 -23.24
N LYS A 344 -15.47 -25.66 -22.57
CA LYS A 344 -14.15 -25.52 -23.17
C LYS A 344 -13.80 -26.76 -23.99
N GLU A 345 -13.49 -26.57 -25.27
CA GLU A 345 -13.08 -27.62 -26.22
C GLU A 345 -11.71 -27.25 -26.80
N GLY A 346 -10.64 -27.84 -26.24
CA GLY A 346 -9.27 -27.54 -26.63
C GLY A 346 -8.90 -26.08 -26.41
N LYS A 347 -8.62 -25.34 -27.50
CA LYS A 347 -8.31 -23.90 -27.51
C LYS A 347 -9.54 -23.00 -27.74
N GLY A 348 -10.74 -23.58 -27.77
CA GLY A 348 -11.99 -22.88 -28.03
C GLY A 348 -13.08 -23.15 -26.98
N TYR A 349 -14.22 -22.50 -27.16
CA TYR A 349 -15.41 -22.63 -26.31
C TYR A 349 -16.65 -22.81 -27.18
N ARG A 350 -17.57 -23.67 -26.74
CA ARG A 350 -18.85 -23.95 -27.41
C ARG A 350 -20.01 -23.68 -26.47
N TYR A 351 -21.10 -23.15 -27.00
CA TYR A 351 -22.37 -23.06 -26.28
C TYR A 351 -22.95 -24.45 -26.00
N ASN A 352 -23.34 -24.69 -24.74
CA ASN A 352 -24.01 -25.90 -24.30
C ASN A 352 -25.51 -25.61 -24.11
N PRO A 353 -26.41 -26.02 -25.02
CA PRO A 353 -27.84 -25.74 -24.89
C PRO A 353 -28.50 -26.50 -23.73
N ASP A 354 -27.87 -27.56 -23.22
CA ASP A 354 -28.44 -28.41 -22.16
C ASP A 354 -28.05 -27.95 -20.74
N PHE A 355 -27.64 -26.68 -20.58
CA PHE A 355 -27.25 -26.15 -19.28
C PHE A 355 -28.47 -25.92 -18.35
N HIS A 356 -28.23 -26.00 -17.04
CA HIS A 356 -29.19 -25.64 -16.00
C HIS A 356 -28.71 -24.37 -15.28
N TYR A 357 -29.58 -23.36 -15.17
CA TYR A 357 -29.24 -22.03 -14.67
C TYR A 357 -29.07 -21.98 -13.14
#